data_AF-A0A241W2B1-F1
#
_entry.id   AF-A0A241W2B1-F1
#
_cell.length_a   1.000
_cell.length_b   1.000
_cell.length_c   1.000
_cell.angle_alpha   90.00
_cell.angle_beta   90.00
_cell.angle_gamma   90.00
#
_symmetry.space_group_name_H-M   'P 1'
#
loop_
_entity.id
_entity.type
_entity.pdbx_description
1 polymer ?
#
loop_
_entity_poly.entity_id
_entity_poly.type
_entity_poly.pdbx_seq_one_letter_code
_entity_poly.pdbx_strand_id
1 'polypeptide(L)'
;MPNITEILANESGLQYEGVEDFRTDTGAYPDIGLIVGRFKRGCYNKPMTITKTNQRAMLGYDPRNPHYAAIQDALETGVSSVQVLRIAEILE
;
A
#
# COMPACT_ATOMS: atom_id res chain seq x y z
N MET A 1 -4.86 -46.47 19.62
CA MET A 1 -5.11 -45.12 20.14
C MET A 1 -4.04 -44.79 21.17
N PRO A 2 -3.19 -43.79 20.94
CA PRO A 2 -2.55 -43.09 22.04
C PRO A 2 -2.97 -41.61 22.05
N ASN A 3 -3.51 -41.20 23.20
CA ASN A 3 -3.84 -39.82 23.54
C ASN A 3 -2.54 -39.04 23.76
N ILE A 4 -2.37 -37.91 23.05
CA ILE A 4 -1.30 -36.94 23.30
C ILE A 4 -1.87 -35.85 24.21
N THR A 5 -1.22 -35.63 25.34
CA THR A 5 -1.57 -34.64 26.36
C THR A 5 -1.02 -33.25 25.99
N GLU A 6 -1.89 -32.25 25.90
CA GLU A 6 -1.61 -30.89 25.39
C GLU A 6 -0.80 -29.97 26.32
N ILE A 7 -0.21 -30.46 27.41
CA ILE A 7 0.39 -29.56 28.41
C ILE A 7 1.83 -29.96 28.70
N LEU A 8 2.74 -29.44 27.88
CA LEU A 8 4.21 -29.50 28.06
C LEU A 8 4.72 -28.60 29.21
N ALA A 9 3.82 -27.94 29.95
CA ALA A 9 4.20 -26.95 30.97
C ALA A 9 4.78 -27.55 32.27
N ASN A 10 4.90 -28.87 32.39
CA ASN A 10 5.37 -29.52 33.62
C ASN A 10 6.77 -30.15 33.51
N GLU A 11 7.51 -29.90 32.42
CA GLU A 11 8.89 -30.36 32.29
C GLU A 11 9.87 -29.36 32.93
N SER A 12 10.72 -29.86 33.83
CA SER A 12 11.75 -29.07 34.52
C SER A 12 12.90 -28.77 33.56
N GLY A 13 13.03 -27.51 33.14
CA GLY A 13 14.19 -27.06 32.33
C GLY A 13 13.97 -25.81 31.47
N LEU A 14 12.72 -25.37 31.28
CA LEU A 14 12.44 -24.16 30.51
C LEU A 14 12.49 -22.93 31.44
N GLN A 15 13.59 -22.19 31.36
CA GLN A 15 13.64 -20.82 31.86
C GLN A 15 12.67 -19.98 31.03
N TYR A 16 11.62 -19.53 31.68
CA TYR A 16 10.63 -18.61 31.15
C TYR A 16 11.32 -17.29 30.72
N GLU A 17 11.54 -17.11 29.43
CA GLU A 17 11.79 -15.79 28.85
C GLU A 17 10.44 -15.27 28.37
N GLY A 18 9.81 -14.43 29.18
CA GLY A 18 8.54 -13.79 28.89
C GLY A 18 8.68 -12.78 27.75
N VAL A 19 8.89 -13.26 26.53
CA VAL A 19 8.74 -12.46 25.32
C VAL A 19 7.35 -12.74 24.78
N GLU A 20 6.37 -11.98 25.28
CA GLU A 20 5.09 -11.84 24.60
C GLU A 20 5.37 -11.08 23.30
N ASP A 21 5.39 -11.80 22.18
CA ASP A 21 5.57 -11.20 20.87
C ASP A 21 4.26 -10.53 20.45
N PHE A 22 4.03 -9.30 20.94
CA PHE A 22 2.91 -8.43 20.53
C PHE A 22 3.14 -7.78 19.16
N ARG A 23 3.91 -8.40 18.27
CA ARG A 23 4.00 -7.93 16.90
C ARG A 23 2.76 -8.36 16.13
N THR A 24 1.71 -7.56 16.25
CA THR A 24 0.72 -7.40 15.18
C THR A 24 1.37 -6.61 14.04
N ASP A 25 2.50 -7.09 13.53
CA ASP A 25 2.99 -6.64 12.24
C ASP A 25 2.17 -7.42 11.22
N THR A 26 0.93 -6.95 10.99
CA THR A 26 0.20 -7.25 9.76
C THR A 26 1.08 -6.71 8.66
N GLY A 27 2.06 -7.53 8.25
CA GLY A 27 3.18 -7.13 7.43
C GLY A 27 2.66 -6.32 6.27
N ALA A 28 3.13 -5.07 6.19
CA ALA A 28 2.69 -4.03 5.27
C ALA A 28 2.06 -4.63 4.01
N TYR A 29 0.74 -4.82 4.05
CA TYR A 29 0.03 -5.28 2.87
C TYR A 29 0.31 -4.17 1.84
N PRO A 30 0.88 -4.48 0.68
CA PRO A 30 1.17 -3.43 -0.29
C PRO A 30 -0.14 -2.69 -0.55
N ASP A 31 -0.10 -1.36 -0.49
CA ASP A 31 -1.20 -0.50 -0.91
C ASP A 31 -1.43 -0.72 -2.42
N ILE A 32 -2.09 -1.82 -2.78
CA ILE A 32 -2.37 -2.21 -4.17
C ILE A 32 -3.64 -1.48 -4.60
N GLY A 33 -3.51 -0.18 -4.87
CA GLY A 33 -4.52 0.63 -5.52
C GLY A 33 -4.05 1.09 -6.89
N LEU A 34 -4.82 0.79 -7.95
CA LEU A 34 -4.63 1.36 -9.28
C LEU A 34 -5.64 2.49 -9.50
N ILE A 35 -5.16 3.71 -9.64
CA ILE A 35 -5.96 4.86 -10.03
C ILE A 35 -5.79 5.09 -11.53
N VAL A 36 -6.89 5.06 -12.25
CA VAL A 36 -6.89 5.32 -13.69
C VAL A 36 -7.52 6.69 -13.94
N GLY A 37 -6.87 7.53 -14.73
CA GLY A 37 -7.36 8.88 -14.95
C GLY A 37 -6.65 9.65 -16.05
N ARG A 38 -7.12 10.89 -16.24
CA ARG A 38 -6.55 11.82 -17.21
C ARG A 38 -5.56 12.71 -16.47
N PHE A 39 -4.33 12.78 -16.96
CA PHE A 39 -3.25 13.58 -16.38
C PHE A 39 -2.55 14.40 -17.46
N LYS A 40 -1.86 15.49 -17.08
CA LYS A 40 -1.09 16.32 -18.03
C LYS A 40 0.14 15.60 -18.56
N ARG A 41 0.78 14.80 -17.71
CA ARG A 41 1.99 14.04 -18.00
C ARG A 41 1.86 12.61 -17.47
N GLY A 42 2.68 11.71 -17.99
CA GLY A 42 2.69 10.30 -17.59
C GLY A 42 2.73 9.35 -18.77
N CYS A 43 3.15 8.12 -18.49
CA CYS A 43 3.14 7.02 -19.45
C CYS A 43 1.71 6.50 -19.65
N TYR A 44 1.33 6.27 -20.90
CA TYR A 44 0.03 5.69 -21.26
C TYR A 44 0.03 4.16 -21.24
N ASN A 45 1.19 3.54 -21.47
CA ASN A 45 1.28 2.11 -21.74
C ASN A 45 1.45 1.25 -20.48
N LYS A 46 1.84 1.85 -19.36
CA LYS A 46 2.07 1.12 -18.11
C LYS A 46 1.68 1.95 -16.90
N PRO A 47 1.20 1.31 -15.82
CA PRO A 47 1.04 1.96 -14.53
C PRO A 47 2.37 2.54 -14.04
N MET A 48 2.29 3.65 -13.32
CA MET A 48 3.43 4.32 -12.70
C MET A 48 3.21 4.42 -11.20
N THR A 49 4.24 4.14 -10.42
CA THR A 49 4.22 4.34 -8.97
C THR A 49 4.36 5.83 -8.64
N ILE A 50 3.34 6.40 -8.02
CA ILE A 50 3.28 7.80 -7.61
C ILE A 50 3.37 7.90 -6.09
N THR A 51 4.21 8.81 -5.63
CA THR A 51 4.44 9.17 -4.23
C THR A 51 4.29 10.69 -4.06
N LYS A 52 4.17 11.19 -2.83
CA LYS A 52 4.07 12.64 -2.55
C LYS A 52 5.20 13.46 -3.18
N THR A 53 6.41 12.90 -3.26
CA THR A 53 7.59 13.59 -3.79
C THR A 53 7.62 13.63 -5.31
N ASN A 54 7.15 12.58 -5.99
CA ASN A 54 7.25 12.46 -7.44
C ASN A 54 5.99 12.93 -8.20
N GLN A 55 4.85 13.09 -7.51
CA GLN A 55 3.54 13.37 -8.13
C GLN A 55 3.58 14.55 -9.11
N ARG A 56 4.15 15.68 -8.68
CA ARG A 56 4.24 16.90 -9.52
C ARG A 56 5.12 16.70 -10.75
N ALA A 57 6.19 15.92 -10.63
CA ALA A 57 7.14 15.68 -11.71
C ALA A 57 6.61 14.69 -12.75
N MET A 58 5.94 13.62 -12.30
CA MET A 58 5.45 12.55 -13.17
C MET A 58 4.10 12.86 -13.81
N LEU A 59 3.14 13.39 -13.05
CA LEU A 59 1.77 13.66 -13.53
C LEU A 59 1.58 15.09 -14.04
N GLY A 60 2.44 16.01 -13.63
CA GLY A 60 2.30 17.45 -13.87
C GLY A 60 1.33 18.09 -12.89
N TYR A 61 1.64 19.29 -12.41
CA TYR A 61 0.78 20.00 -11.47
C TYR A 61 -0.54 20.44 -12.12
N ASP A 62 -1.65 19.95 -11.59
CA ASP A 62 -2.98 20.30 -12.08
C ASP A 62 -4.07 20.31 -11.00
N PRO A 63 -4.22 21.42 -10.25
CA PRO A 63 -5.14 21.48 -9.11
C PRO A 63 -6.62 21.52 -9.53
N ARG A 64 -6.94 21.77 -10.81
CA ARG A 64 -8.32 21.80 -11.32
C ARG A 64 -8.83 20.41 -11.73
N ASN A 65 -7.95 19.43 -11.83
CA ASN A 65 -8.30 18.10 -12.32
C ASN A 65 -8.71 17.19 -11.16
N PRO A 66 -9.93 16.62 -11.19
CA PRO A 66 -10.43 15.78 -10.11
C PRO A 66 -9.58 14.52 -9.90
N HIS A 67 -9.00 13.96 -10.97
CA HIS A 67 -8.13 12.78 -10.85
C HIS A 67 -6.81 13.10 -10.14
N TYR A 68 -6.28 14.31 -10.36
CA TYR A 68 -5.06 14.76 -9.67
C TYR A 68 -5.34 15.00 -8.18
N ALA A 69 -6.49 15.60 -7.86
CA ALA A 69 -6.93 15.81 -6.49
C ALA A 69 -7.16 14.48 -5.74
N ALA A 70 -7.78 13.49 -6.38
CA ALA A 70 -7.99 12.16 -5.78
C ALA A 70 -6.68 11.46 -5.41
N ILE A 71 -5.63 11.57 -6.24
CA ILE A 71 -4.31 11.03 -5.91
C ILE A 71 -3.70 11.79 -4.73
N GLN A 72 -3.84 13.11 -4.71
CA GLN A 72 -3.32 13.92 -3.62
C GLN A 72 -3.99 13.55 -2.29
N ASP A 73 -5.32 13.41 -2.28
CA ASP A 73 -6.10 13.01 -1.11
C ASP A 73 -5.74 11.60 -0.62
N ALA A 74 -5.59 10.65 -1.54
CA ALA A 74 -5.12 9.29 -1.22
C ALA A 74 -3.75 9.29 -0.55
N LEU A 75 -2.80 10.07 -1.10
CA LEU A 75 -1.48 10.21 -0.51
C LEU A 75 -1.56 10.92 0.85
N GLU A 76 -2.37 11.98 1.00
CA GLU A 76 -2.55 12.71 2.25
C GLU A 76 -3.16 11.85 3.35
N THR A 77 -4.05 10.91 3.02
CA THR A 77 -4.69 9.94 3.92
C THR A 77 -3.70 8.93 4.53
N GLY A 78 -2.47 8.85 4.01
CA GLY A 78 -1.40 8.02 4.58
C GLY A 78 -0.94 6.88 3.68
N VAL A 79 -1.52 6.76 2.48
CA VAL A 79 -1.05 5.78 1.48
C VAL A 79 0.37 6.14 1.04
N SER A 80 1.27 5.17 1.15
CA SER A 80 2.71 5.34 0.88
C SER A 80 3.00 5.59 -0.61
N SER A 81 2.30 4.87 -1.48
CA SER A 81 2.42 4.99 -2.93
C SER A 81 1.17 4.49 -3.62
N VAL A 82 0.86 5.05 -4.79
CA VAL A 82 -0.32 4.69 -5.59
C VAL A 82 0.14 4.32 -6.99
N GLN A 83 -0.43 3.26 -7.57
CA GLN A 83 -0.21 2.96 -8.99
C GLN A 83 -1.17 3.81 -9.83
N VAL A 84 -0.64 4.48 -10.84
CA VAL A 84 -1.43 5.39 -11.69
C VAL A 84 -1.27 5.02 -13.16
N LEU A 85 -2.39 4.80 -13.84
CA LEU A 85 -2.42 4.61 -15.30
C LEU A 85 -3.11 5.80 -15.96
N ARG A 86 -2.40 6.43 -16.90
CA ARG A 86 -2.92 7.57 -17.66
C ARG A 86 -3.70 7.07 -18.88
N ILE A 87 -4.90 7.60 -19.08
CA ILE A 87 -5.69 7.36 -20.31
C ILE A 87 -5.61 8.60 -21.22
N ALA A 88 -5.60 8.36 -22.53
CA ALA A 88 -5.80 9.40 -23.53
C ALA A 88 -7.28 9.84 -23.58
N GLU A 89 -7.52 11.05 -24.08
CA GLU A 89 -8.87 11.48 -24.44
C GLU A 89 -9.31 10.68 -25.67
N ILE A 90 -10.42 9.95 -25.54
CA ILE A 90 -11.13 9.41 -26.70
C ILE A 90 -12.00 10.56 -27.19
N LEU A 91 -11.62 11.16 -28.31
CA LEU A 91 -12.52 12.01 -29.09
C LEU A 91 -13.46 11.06 -29.82
N GLU A 92 -14.70 10.95 -29.36
CA GLU A 92 -15.82 10.38 -30.14
C GLU A 92 -16.30 11.36 -31.19
#